data_AF-A0A2S9GJR0-F1
#
_entry.id   AF-A0A2S9GJR0-F1
#
_cell.length_a   1.000
_cell.length_b   1.000
_cell.length_c   1.000
_cell.angle_alpha   90.00
_cell.angle_beta   90.00
_cell.angle_gamma   90.00
#
_symmetry.space_group_name_H-M   'P 1'
#
loop_
_entity.id
_entity.type
_entity.pdbx_description
1 polymer ?
#
loop_
_entity_poly.entity_id
_entity_poly.type
_entity_poly.pdbx_seq_one_letter_code
_entity_poly.pdbx_strand_id
1 'polypeptide(L)'
;PAGHHDAPPDDPYWRRYIGGQLDLARLSADEVAKKLRLPGDPRSLLDIGGGHGWYSAQLCRRYPRLTATVFDLPGSAAIGREII
;
A
#
# COMPACT_ATOMS: atom_id res chain seq x y z
N PRO A 1 -0.67 1.26 -26.74
CA PRO A 1 -1.24 1.23 -25.36
C PRO A 1 -0.49 2.23 -24.48
N ALA A 2 -1.20 3.12 -23.76
CA ALA A 2 -0.56 3.92 -22.71
C ALA A 2 -0.01 2.99 -21.62
N GLY A 3 1.16 3.31 -21.06
CA GLY A 3 1.77 2.49 -20.01
C GLY A 3 0.89 2.46 -18.77
N HIS A 4 1.03 1.39 -17.96
CA HIS A 4 0.22 1.15 -16.75
C HIS A 4 0.35 2.23 -15.66
N HIS A 5 1.17 3.26 -15.86
CA HIS A 5 1.45 4.35 -14.93
C HIS A 5 1.29 5.75 -15.54
N ASP A 6 0.81 5.82 -16.79
CA ASP A 6 0.67 7.09 -17.53
C ASP A 6 -0.76 7.67 -17.47
N ALA A 7 -1.67 6.97 -16.78
CA ALA A 7 -3.06 7.40 -16.65
C ALA A 7 -3.17 8.68 -15.81
N PRO A 8 -4.00 9.66 -16.21
CA PRO A 8 -4.29 10.84 -15.39
C PRO A 8 -4.73 10.46 -13.97
N PRO A 9 -4.44 11.27 -12.93
CA PRO A 9 -4.74 10.92 -11.54
C PRO A 9 -6.21 10.58 -11.24
N ASP A 10 -7.14 11.18 -11.97
CA ASP A 10 -8.58 11.03 -11.84
C ASP A 10 -9.16 9.93 -12.75
N ASP A 11 -8.31 9.22 -13.51
CA ASP A 11 -8.77 8.16 -14.41
C ASP A 11 -9.33 6.95 -13.63
N PRO A 12 -10.53 6.44 -13.98
CA PRO A 12 -11.12 5.26 -13.32
C PRO A 12 -10.26 3.99 -13.43
N TYR A 13 -9.26 3.98 -14.32
CA TYR A 13 -8.21 2.97 -14.38
C TYR A 13 -7.57 2.70 -13.01
N TRP A 14 -7.25 3.75 -12.24
CA TRP A 14 -6.57 3.59 -10.95
C TRP A 14 -7.37 2.74 -9.96
N ARG A 15 -8.69 2.90 -9.91
CA ARG A 15 -9.54 2.08 -9.03
C ARG A 15 -9.47 0.60 -9.38
N ARG A 16 -9.48 0.27 -10.68
CA ARG A 16 -9.38 -1.13 -11.14
C ARG A 16 -7.98 -1.68 -10.89
N TYR A 17 -6.95 -0.88 -11.17
CA TYR A 17 -5.56 -1.27 -11.03
C TYR A 17 -5.19 -1.53 -9.55
N ILE A 18 -5.44 -0.55 -8.67
CA ILE A 18 -5.15 -0.66 -7.23
C ILE A 18 -6.06 -1.68 -6.55
N GLY A 19 -7.33 -1.79 -6.98
CA GLY A 19 -8.24 -2.82 -6.49
C GLY A 19 -7.73 -4.24 -6.78
N GLY A 20 -7.29 -4.50 -8.02
CA GLY A 20 -6.72 -5.81 -8.36
C GLY A 20 -5.45 -6.13 -7.58
N GLN A 21 -4.58 -5.14 -7.35
CA GLN A 21 -3.39 -5.31 -6.51
C GLN A 21 -3.76 -5.58 -5.04
N LEU A 22 -4.77 -4.88 -4.50
CA LEU A 22 -5.27 -5.11 -3.14
C LEU A 22 -5.81 -6.53 -2.97
N ASP A 23 -6.58 -7.04 -3.93
CA ASP A 23 -7.14 -8.39 -3.85
C ASP A 23 -6.03 -9.44 -3.77
N LEU A 24 -4.95 -9.27 -4.56
CA LEU A 24 -3.78 -10.13 -4.45
C LEU A 24 -3.05 -9.95 -3.10
N ALA A 25 -2.87 -8.71 -2.64
CA ALA A 25 -2.20 -8.41 -1.38
C ALA A 25 -2.93 -9.02 -0.18
N ARG A 26 -4.27 -9.07 -0.19
CA ARG A 26 -5.07 -9.68 0.89
C ARG A 26 -4.78 -11.17 1.07
N LEU A 27 -4.38 -11.87 0.01
CA LEU A 27 -4.03 -13.29 0.07
C LEU A 27 -2.70 -13.56 0.79
N SER A 28 -1.79 -12.57 0.84
CA SER A 28 -0.40 -12.77 1.27
C SER A 28 0.10 -11.81 2.36
N ALA A 29 -0.58 -10.69 2.60
CA ALA A 29 -0.07 -9.60 3.44
C ALA A 29 0.19 -9.97 4.91
N ASP A 30 -0.62 -10.87 5.49
CA ASP A 30 -0.39 -11.36 6.85
C ASP A 30 0.93 -12.16 6.94
N GLU A 31 1.18 -13.03 5.96
CA GLU A 31 2.43 -13.79 5.89
C GLU A 31 3.64 -12.90 5.61
N VAL A 32 3.48 -11.88 4.76
CA VAL A 32 4.53 -10.86 4.54
C VAL A 32 4.84 -10.13 5.85
N ALA A 33 3.83 -9.66 6.58
CA ALA A 33 4.02 -8.96 7.84
C ALA A 33 4.65 -9.84 8.93
N LYS A 34 4.34 -11.15 8.96
CA LYS A 34 4.99 -12.10 9.88
C LYS A 34 6.46 -12.30 9.55
N LYS A 35 6.81 -12.40 8.27
CA LYS A 35 8.18 -12.65 7.80
C LYS A 35 9.07 -11.41 7.86
N LEU A 36 8.51 -10.22 7.66
CA LEU A 36 9.24 -8.96 7.74
C LEU A 36 9.45 -8.56 9.21
N ARG A 37 10.63 -8.88 9.74
CA ARG A 37 11.03 -8.49 11.10
C ARG A 37 11.68 -7.12 11.09
N LEU A 38 10.96 -6.12 11.55
CA LEU A 38 11.51 -4.79 11.78
C LEU A 38 12.35 -4.79 13.08
N PRO A 39 13.56 -4.20 13.06
CA PRO A 39 14.46 -4.21 14.21
C PRO A 39 13.97 -3.27 15.33
N GLY A 40 14.18 -3.70 16.59
CA GLY A 40 13.93 -2.87 17.77
C GLY A 40 12.44 -2.52 17.97
N ASP A 41 12.19 -1.23 18.24
CA ASP A 41 10.86 -0.66 18.37
C ASP A 41 10.58 0.28 17.19
N PRO A 42 10.15 -0.24 16.01
CA PRO A 42 10.02 0.57 14.81
C PRO A 42 8.92 1.62 14.98
N ARG A 43 9.23 2.88 14.63
CA ARG A 43 8.33 4.03 14.81
C ARG A 43 7.85 4.64 13.51
N SER A 44 8.66 4.56 12.45
CA SER A 44 8.33 5.07 11.13
C SER A 44 8.60 4.03 10.05
N LEU A 45 7.70 3.96 9.08
CA LEU A 45 7.84 3.19 7.84
C LEU A 45 7.56 4.11 6.66
N LEU A 46 8.39 4.07 5.63
CA LEU A 46 8.10 4.67 4.33
C LEU A 46 7.87 3.53 3.33
N ASP A 47 6.68 3.50 2.74
CA ASP A 47 6.26 2.50 1.77
C ASP A 47 6.16 3.13 0.38
N ILE A 48 7.18 2.90 -0.44
CA ILE A 48 7.34 3.49 -1.77
C ILE A 48 6.63 2.60 -2.79
N GLY A 49 5.67 3.17 -3.54
CA GLY A 49 4.81 2.42 -4.43
C GLY A 49 3.79 1.55 -3.68
N GLY A 50 3.46 1.92 -2.44
CA GLY A 50 2.60 1.13 -1.58
C GLY A 50 1.12 1.14 -1.96
N GLY A 51 0.70 2.00 -2.89
CA GLY A 51 -0.63 2.10 -3.47
C GLY A 51 -1.77 1.97 -2.47
N HIS A 52 -2.38 0.79 -2.44
CA HIS A 52 -3.49 0.45 -1.55
C HIS A 52 -3.16 0.53 -0.04
N GLY A 53 -1.88 0.61 0.36
CA GLY A 53 -1.43 0.75 1.75
C GLY A 53 -1.62 -0.49 2.63
N TRP A 54 -2.28 -1.54 2.15
CA TRP A 54 -2.58 -2.76 2.92
C TRP A 54 -1.37 -3.43 3.61
N TYR A 55 -0.20 -3.51 2.97
CA TYR A 55 0.99 -4.08 3.60
C TYR A 55 1.46 -3.23 4.79
N SER A 56 1.53 -1.91 4.60
CA SER A 56 1.80 -0.94 5.65
C SER A 56 0.80 -1.07 6.82
N ALA A 57 -0.49 -1.24 6.52
CA ALA A 57 -1.52 -1.46 7.54
C ALA A 57 -1.30 -2.75 8.34
N GLN A 58 -0.93 -3.87 7.69
CA GLN A 58 -0.60 -5.11 8.41
C GLN A 58 0.64 -4.96 9.31
N LEU A 59 1.66 -4.22 8.85
CA LEU A 59 2.84 -3.92 9.67
C LEU A 59 2.48 -3.04 10.86
N CYS A 60 1.67 -1.99 10.68
CA CYS A 60 1.20 -1.15 11.78
C CYS A 60 0.35 -1.93 12.80
N ARG A 61 -0.46 -2.90 12.34
CA ARG A 61 -1.20 -3.81 13.24
C ARG A 61 -0.27 -4.70 14.05
N ARG A 62 0.81 -5.19 13.45
CA ARG A 62 1.82 -6.03 14.11
C ARG A 62 2.72 -5.23 15.07
N TYR A 63 3.01 -3.97 14.74
CA TYR A 63 3.87 -3.07 15.49
C TYR A 63 3.07 -1.84 15.91
N PRO A 64 2.37 -1.85 17.07
CA PRO A 64 1.38 -0.82 17.41
C PRO A 64 1.91 0.61 17.56
N ARG A 65 3.22 0.79 17.66
CA ARG A 65 3.90 2.10 17.73
C ARG A 65 4.44 2.59 16.39
N LEU A 66 4.29 1.79 15.33
CA LEU A 66 4.70 2.11 13.98
C LEU A 66 3.67 3.00 13.31
N THR A 67 4.14 4.08 12.70
CA THR A 67 3.38 4.90 11.77
C THR A 67 3.95 4.71 10.38
N ALA A 68 3.10 4.46 9.39
CA ALA A 68 3.51 4.28 8.00
C ALA A 68 3.10 5.49 7.15
N THR A 69 4.01 5.93 6.30
CA THR A 69 3.76 6.87 5.21
C THR A 69 3.78 6.10 3.90
N VAL A 70 2.66 6.06 3.20
CA VAL A 70 2.56 5.47 1.87
C VAL A 70 2.78 6.56 0.83
N PHE A 71 3.79 6.38 -0.03
CA PHE A 71 4.17 7.32 -1.07
C PHE A 71 4.04 6.67 -2.44
N ASP A 72 3.17 7.21 -3.28
CA ASP A 72 2.87 6.67 -4.62
C ASP A 72 2.40 7.78 -5.56
N LEU A 73 2.18 7.43 -6.83
CA LEU A 73 1.59 8.30 -7.86
C LEU A 73 0.24 8.87 -7.40
N PRO A 74 -0.13 10.09 -7.82
CA PRO A 74 -1.31 10.78 -7.31
C PRO A 74 -2.62 9.96 -7.42
N GLY A 75 -2.86 9.31 -8.56
CA GLY A 75 -4.05 8.46 -8.75
C GLY A 75 -4.02 7.18 -7.92
N SER A 76 -2.86 6.53 -7.81
CA SER A 76 -2.66 5.36 -6.93
C SER A 76 -2.93 5.72 -5.46
N ALA A 77 -2.29 6.78 -4.97
CA ALA A 77 -2.41 7.24 -3.59
C ALA A 77 -3.81 7.78 -3.25
N ALA A 78 -4.55 8.33 -4.23
CA ALA A 78 -5.94 8.73 -4.04
C ALA A 78 -6.83 7.51 -3.73
N ILE A 79 -6.71 6.43 -4.51
CA ILE A 79 -7.46 5.19 -4.25
C ILE A 79 -7.00 4.53 -2.94
N GLY A 80 -5.69 4.53 -2.65
CA GLY A 80 -5.16 4.04 -1.38
C GLY A 80 -5.79 4.71 -0.15
N ARG A 81 -6.00 6.03 -0.21
CA ARG A 81 -6.70 6.80 0.84
C ARG A 81 -8.17 6.44 1.02
N GLU A 82 -8.84 5.91 -0.01
CA GLU A 82 -10.21 5.41 0.11
C GLU A 82 -10.27 4.04 0.80
N ILE A 83 -9.18 3.26 0.76
CA ILE A 83 -9.12 1.88 1.23
C ILE A 83 -8.79 1.76 2.72
N ILE A 84 -7.90 2.63 3.22
CA ILE A 84 -7.31 2.56 4.57
C ILE A 84 -8.01 3.46 5.57
#